data_AF-A0A6G1YWA3-F1
#
_entry.id   AF-A0A6G1YWA3-F1
#
_cell.length_a   1.000
_cell.length_b   1.000
_cell.length_c   1.000
_cell.angle_alpha   90.00
_cell.angle_beta   90.00
_cell.angle_gamma   90.00
#
_symmetry.space_group_name_H-M   'P 1'
#
loop_
_entity.id
_entity.type
_entity.pdbx_description
1 polymer ?
#
loop_
_entity_poly.entity_id
_entity_poly.type
_entity_poly.pdbx_seq_one_letter_code
_entity_poly.pdbx_strand_id
1 'polypeptide(L)'
;MPGKHGLPTLNGNQNNTYSNKRQKIVSLNSYKEAKTIYKFMSGKTAILTLMVMLIAVVLSSPIAHAAVTPTCDKSLWQHVFLPTRLHIVNPCITATGVIKSIQVVNDGDFHIKLLADNSSLINQANIKFENGDLVLEAICQNTVSRSEVGSACDNFNHPALSIPPVGSHVTVTGSYVLDTRNNNWAEIHPITSIAAIP
;
A
#
# COMPACT_ATOMS: atom_id res chain seq x y z
N MET A 1 44.58 -41.53 9.57
CA MET A 1 44.83 -40.80 8.30
C MET A 1 43.64 -39.91 8.01
N PRO A 2 43.83 -38.59 7.92
CA PRO A 2 42.93 -37.73 7.15
C PRO A 2 43.65 -37.28 5.87
N GLY A 3 42.99 -37.52 4.74
CA GLY A 3 43.45 -37.14 3.40
C GLY A 3 43.33 -35.64 3.15
N LYS A 4 44.32 -35.14 2.42
CA LYS A 4 44.50 -33.76 1.94
C LYS A 4 43.40 -33.39 0.95
N HIS A 5 42.93 -32.14 0.96
CA HIS A 5 42.73 -31.35 -0.26
C HIS A 5 42.97 -29.87 0.05
N GLY A 6 44.03 -29.32 -0.54
CA GLY A 6 44.40 -27.92 -0.45
C GLY A 6 43.52 -27.07 -1.38
N LEU A 7 43.19 -25.87 -0.91
CA LEU A 7 42.52 -24.85 -1.70
C LEU A 7 43.54 -23.74 -2.05
N PRO A 8 43.72 -23.40 -3.33
CA PRO A 8 44.72 -22.44 -3.76
C PRO A 8 44.31 -20.99 -3.47
N THR A 9 45.33 -20.20 -3.16
CA THR A 9 45.33 -18.75 -3.01
C THR A 9 45.01 -18.05 -4.34
N LEU A 10 44.09 -17.09 -4.32
CA LEU A 10 43.92 -16.14 -5.42
C LEU A 10 44.43 -14.77 -4.98
N ASN A 11 45.61 -14.45 -5.48
CA ASN A 11 46.24 -13.14 -5.48
C ASN A 11 45.96 -12.52 -6.86
N GLY A 12 45.52 -11.25 -6.92
CA GLY A 12 45.24 -10.62 -8.21
C GLY A 12 44.53 -9.27 -8.13
N ASN A 13 45.28 -8.24 -7.71
CA ASN A 13 45.03 -6.85 -8.04
C ASN A 13 44.79 -6.67 -9.55
N GLN A 14 43.71 -6.00 -9.97
CA GLN A 14 43.77 -5.05 -11.09
C GLN A 14 42.82 -3.86 -10.86
N ASN A 15 43.47 -2.70 -10.75
CA ASN A 15 42.89 -1.37 -10.61
C ASN A 15 42.22 -0.94 -11.92
N ASN A 16 40.90 -0.77 -11.92
CA ASN A 16 40.21 -0.11 -13.02
C ASN A 16 40.38 1.41 -12.92
N THR A 17 41.37 1.89 -13.66
CA THR A 17 41.70 3.29 -13.85
C THR A 17 40.92 3.81 -15.06
N TYR A 18 39.75 4.43 -14.85
CA TYR A 18 39.09 5.18 -15.93
C TYR A 18 39.63 6.61 -15.96
N SER A 19 40.66 6.77 -16.81
CA SER A 19 41.19 8.05 -17.25
C SER A 19 40.14 8.79 -18.09
N ASN A 20 39.60 9.89 -17.58
CA ASN A 20 38.72 10.77 -18.35
C ASN A 20 39.51 11.97 -18.86
N LYS A 21 40.15 11.81 -20.02
CA LYS A 21 40.80 12.91 -20.74
C LYS A 21 40.65 12.73 -22.24
N ARG A 22 39.61 13.35 -22.81
CA ARG A 22 39.69 14.21 -24.01
C ARG A 22 38.32 14.75 -24.38
N GLN A 23 38.09 16.01 -24.02
CA GLN A 23 37.21 16.89 -24.79
C GLN A 23 37.64 16.84 -26.26
N LYS A 24 36.76 16.41 -27.15
CA LYS A 24 36.96 16.49 -28.60
C LYS A 24 35.77 17.20 -29.23
N ILE A 25 35.94 18.51 -29.37
CA ILE A 25 35.58 19.34 -30.52
C ILE A 25 34.17 19.06 -31.07
N VAL A 26 33.19 19.78 -30.54
CA VAL A 26 31.93 20.04 -31.25
C VAL A 26 32.28 20.83 -32.52
N SER A 27 32.01 20.21 -33.65
CA SER A 27 32.28 20.71 -35.01
C SER A 27 31.70 22.12 -35.22
N LEU A 28 32.52 23.00 -35.81
CA LEU A 28 32.21 24.38 -36.21
C LEU A 28 30.99 24.51 -37.16
N ASN A 29 30.47 23.40 -37.68
CA ASN A 29 29.28 23.40 -38.52
C ASN A 29 27.98 23.63 -37.73
N SER A 30 27.91 23.26 -36.45
CA SER A 30 26.73 23.52 -35.61
C SER A 30 26.55 25.03 -35.31
N TYR A 31 27.65 25.77 -35.24
CA TYR A 31 27.63 27.22 -35.02
C TYR A 31 27.07 28.02 -36.20
N LYS A 32 27.18 27.52 -37.43
CA LYS A 32 26.61 28.20 -38.59
C LYS A 32 25.09 28.02 -38.68
N GLU A 33 24.56 26.88 -38.25
CA GLU A 33 23.11 26.65 -38.20
C GLU A 33 22.42 27.46 -37.10
N ALA A 34 23.04 27.57 -35.91
CA ALA A 34 22.51 28.37 -34.80
C ALA A 34 22.35 29.86 -35.17
N LYS A 35 23.22 30.40 -36.03
CA LYS A 35 23.20 31.80 -36.45
C LYS A 35 22.06 32.11 -37.42
N THR A 36 21.60 31.13 -38.20
CA THR A 36 20.45 31.27 -39.11
C THR A 36 19.13 31.25 -38.35
N ILE A 37 19.01 30.42 -37.31
CA ILE A 37 17.82 30.34 -36.45
C ILE A 37 17.64 31.65 -35.65
N TYR A 38 18.72 32.23 -35.12
CA TYR A 38 18.66 33.48 -34.37
C TYR A 38 18.24 34.69 -35.22
N LYS A 39 18.44 34.65 -36.55
CA LYS A 39 18.04 35.72 -37.45
C LYS A 39 16.52 35.76 -37.71
N PHE A 40 15.80 34.68 -37.39
CA PHE A 40 14.34 34.59 -37.47
C PHE A 40 13.62 35.04 -36.18
N MET A 41 14.37 35.39 -35.13
CA MET A 41 13.85 35.82 -33.82
C MET A 41 13.80 37.35 -33.67
N SER A 42 13.70 38.09 -34.78
CA SER A 42 13.48 39.54 -34.74
C SER A 42 12.00 39.86 -34.58
N GLY A 43 11.59 40.12 -33.33
CA GLY A 43 10.34 40.81 -33.02
C GLY A 43 9.12 39.90 -32.83
N LYS A 44 8.63 39.86 -31.59
CA LYS A 44 7.32 39.33 -31.15
C LYS A 44 7.10 37.80 -31.21
N THR A 45 7.72 37.05 -32.10
CA THR A 45 7.54 35.57 -32.21
C THR A 45 8.34 34.76 -31.18
N ALA A 46 9.52 35.24 -30.79
CA ALA A 46 10.38 34.61 -29.78
C ALA A 46 9.77 34.57 -28.37
N ILE A 47 8.93 35.57 -28.04
CA ILE A 47 8.22 35.63 -26.76
C ILE A 47 7.09 34.60 -26.75
N LEU A 48 6.39 34.42 -27.87
CA LEU A 48 5.29 33.47 -28.01
C LEU A 48 5.80 32.02 -27.95
N THR A 49 6.93 31.70 -28.59
CA THR A 49 7.52 30.36 -28.53
C THR A 49 8.09 30.01 -27.16
N LEU A 50 8.67 30.98 -26.44
CA LEU A 50 9.12 30.79 -25.06
C LEU A 50 7.93 30.55 -24.10
N MET A 51 6.83 31.28 -24.28
CA MET A 51 5.58 31.10 -23.53
C MET A 51 4.94 29.72 -23.79
N VAL A 52 4.90 29.27 -25.06
CA VAL A 52 4.35 27.95 -25.43
C VAL A 52 5.18 26.80 -24.84
N MET A 53 6.51 26.92 -24.82
CA MET A 53 7.40 25.93 -24.19
C MET A 53 7.26 25.90 -22.66
N LEU A 54 7.08 27.07 -22.02
CA LEU A 54 6.78 27.15 -20.57
C LEU A 54 5.44 26.50 -20.22
N ILE A 55 4.38 26.71 -21.01
CA ILE A 55 3.06 26.10 -20.79
C ILE A 55 3.13 24.57 -20.95
N ALA A 56 3.86 24.06 -21.94
CA ALA A 56 4.02 22.62 -22.16
C ALA A 56 4.73 21.91 -21.00
N VAL A 57 5.76 22.54 -20.40
CA VAL A 57 6.49 22.00 -19.24
C VAL A 57 5.58 21.95 -17.99
N VAL A 58 4.77 22.98 -17.77
CA VAL A 58 3.82 23.03 -16.64
C VAL A 58 2.71 21.98 -16.77
N LEU A 59 2.23 21.70 -17.99
CA LEU A 59 1.21 20.67 -18.26
C LEU A 59 1.72 19.22 -18.18
N SER A 60 3.03 19.01 -18.31
CA SER A 60 3.65 17.67 -18.26
C SER A 60 4.11 17.23 -16.87
N SER A 61 3.85 18.02 -15.83
CA SER A 61 4.22 17.66 -14.47
C SER A 61 3.34 16.52 -13.98
N PRO A 62 3.89 15.34 -13.59
CA PRO A 62 3.08 14.31 -12.97
C PRO A 62 2.53 14.87 -11.67
N ILE A 63 1.21 14.88 -11.53
CA ILE A 63 0.56 15.19 -10.26
C ILE A 63 1.01 14.09 -9.29
N ALA A 64 1.98 14.41 -8.44
CA ALA A 64 2.34 13.57 -7.31
C ALA A 64 1.12 13.49 -6.41
N HIS A 65 0.35 12.41 -6.54
CA HIS A 65 -0.70 12.10 -5.59
C HIS A 65 0.00 11.86 -4.25
N ALA A 66 -0.12 12.81 -3.33
CA ALA A 66 0.37 12.63 -1.97
C ALA A 66 -0.27 11.36 -1.43
N ALA A 67 0.56 10.38 -1.04
CA ALA A 67 0.08 9.17 -0.40
C ALA A 67 -0.63 9.59 0.90
N VAL A 68 -1.95 9.46 0.94
CA VAL A 68 -2.74 9.71 2.14
C VAL A 68 -2.31 8.67 3.17
N THR A 69 -1.76 9.12 4.29
CA THR A 69 -1.43 8.21 5.39
C THR A 69 -2.74 7.69 5.98
N PRO A 70 -2.90 6.36 6.12
CA PRO A 70 -4.13 5.81 6.68
C PRO A 70 -4.32 6.32 8.11
N THR A 71 -5.55 6.71 8.44
CA THR A 71 -5.93 7.13 9.80
C THR A 71 -6.83 6.07 10.39
N CYS A 72 -6.36 5.41 11.44
CA CYS A 72 -7.12 4.40 12.18
C CYS A 72 -7.57 4.94 13.52
N ASP A 73 -8.79 4.59 13.92
CA ASP A 73 -9.33 4.91 15.23
C ASP A 73 -8.81 3.90 16.27
N LYS A 74 -7.88 4.36 17.09
CA LYS A 74 -7.28 3.53 18.14
C LYS A 74 -8.25 3.21 19.27
N SER A 75 -9.32 3.99 19.46
CA SER A 75 -10.31 3.77 20.52
C SER A 75 -11.07 2.47 20.34
N LEU A 76 -11.21 2.00 19.08
CA LEU A 76 -11.86 0.74 18.75
C LEU A 76 -11.25 -0.48 19.48
N TRP A 77 -9.95 -0.45 19.77
CA TRP A 77 -9.28 -1.52 20.52
C TRP A 77 -9.82 -1.73 21.93
N GLN A 78 -10.50 -0.74 22.52
CA GLN A 78 -11.16 -0.88 23.82
C GLN A 78 -12.39 -1.79 23.77
N HIS A 79 -12.92 -2.03 22.56
CA HIS A 79 -14.14 -2.79 22.33
C HIS A 79 -13.91 -4.12 21.61
N VAL A 80 -12.67 -4.44 21.26
CA VAL A 80 -12.30 -5.74 20.72
C VAL A 80 -12.46 -6.79 21.82
N PHE A 81 -13.36 -7.76 21.62
CA PHE A 81 -13.43 -8.93 22.48
C PHE A 81 -12.12 -9.72 22.43
N LEU A 82 -11.59 -10.21 23.56
CA LEU A 82 -10.32 -10.98 23.66
C LEU A 82 -9.16 -10.40 22.82
N PRO A 83 -8.74 -9.14 23.07
CA PRO A 83 -7.74 -8.47 22.24
C PRO A 83 -6.36 -9.12 22.35
N THR A 84 -6.07 -9.83 23.44
CA THR A 84 -4.79 -10.51 23.68
C THR A 84 -4.51 -11.65 22.68
N ARG A 85 -5.52 -12.13 21.95
CA ARG A 85 -5.31 -13.12 20.88
C ARG A 85 -4.75 -12.51 19.59
N LEU A 86 -4.85 -11.19 19.42
CA LEU A 86 -4.48 -10.52 18.18
C LEU A 86 -3.03 -10.06 18.25
N HIS A 87 -2.21 -10.60 17.37
CA HIS A 87 -0.85 -10.11 17.16
C HIS A 87 -0.87 -8.97 16.12
N ILE A 88 -0.62 -7.74 16.57
CA ILE A 88 -0.60 -6.57 15.69
C ILE A 88 0.67 -6.61 14.84
N VAL A 89 0.50 -6.76 13.52
CA VAL A 89 1.59 -6.72 12.54
C VAL A 89 1.79 -5.29 12.04
N ASN A 90 0.69 -4.59 11.75
CA ASN A 90 0.71 -3.17 11.43
C ASN A 90 -0.49 -2.47 12.10
N PRO A 91 -0.26 -1.42 12.92
CA PRO A 91 -1.33 -0.77 13.64
C PRO A 91 -2.34 -0.06 12.73
N CYS A 92 -1.95 0.30 11.50
CA CYS A 92 -2.85 0.97 10.56
C CYS A 92 -2.44 0.78 9.10
N ILE A 93 -3.29 0.12 8.32
CA ILE A 93 -3.16 0.00 6.87
C ILE A 93 -4.46 0.37 6.16
N THR A 94 -4.37 0.65 4.87
CA THR A 94 -5.51 0.59 3.95
C THR A 94 -5.30 -0.57 2.99
N ALA A 95 -6.33 -1.39 2.80
CA ALA A 95 -6.38 -2.45 1.80
C ALA A 95 -7.54 -2.22 0.84
N THR A 96 -7.46 -2.81 -0.34
CA THR A 96 -8.55 -2.85 -1.31
C THR A 96 -8.87 -4.28 -1.71
N GLY A 97 -10.09 -4.53 -2.13
CA GLY A 97 -10.52 -5.87 -2.55
C GLY A 97 -12.02 -5.99 -2.75
N VAL A 98 -12.47 -7.17 -3.15
CA VAL A 98 -13.89 -7.45 -3.42
C VAL A 98 -14.50 -8.22 -2.25
N ILE A 99 -15.64 -7.75 -1.73
CA ILE A 99 -16.36 -8.45 -0.67
C ILE A 99 -16.92 -9.77 -1.22
N LYS A 100 -16.54 -10.89 -0.60
CA LYS A 100 -16.96 -12.25 -0.97
C LYS A 100 -18.11 -12.77 -0.12
N SER A 101 -18.13 -12.42 1.16
CA SER A 101 -19.23 -12.74 2.07
C SER A 101 -19.25 -11.80 3.26
N ILE A 102 -20.42 -11.67 3.88
CA ILE A 102 -20.65 -10.90 5.11
C ILE A 102 -21.45 -11.80 6.03
N GLN A 103 -20.97 -11.98 7.26
CA GLN A 103 -21.65 -12.75 8.30
C GLN A 103 -21.70 -11.94 9.59
N VAL A 104 -22.82 -12.00 10.29
CA VAL A 104 -22.89 -11.56 11.69
C VAL A 104 -22.43 -12.72 12.56
N VAL A 105 -21.40 -12.49 13.36
CA VAL A 105 -20.86 -13.45 14.31
C VAL A 105 -21.31 -13.10 15.73
N ASN A 106 -21.18 -14.06 16.65
CA ASN A 106 -21.86 -14.00 17.95
C ASN A 106 -21.26 -12.97 18.93
N ASP A 107 -20.09 -12.40 18.61
CA ASP A 107 -19.50 -11.17 19.21
C ASP A 107 -20.36 -9.94 19.01
N GLY A 108 -21.22 -9.94 17.99
CA GLY A 108 -21.81 -8.71 17.44
C GLY A 108 -20.96 -8.08 16.33
N ASP A 109 -19.87 -8.70 15.90
CA ASP A 109 -19.03 -8.20 14.82
C ASP A 109 -19.62 -8.58 13.44
N PHE A 110 -19.30 -7.81 12.40
CA PHE A 110 -19.34 -8.36 11.04
C PHE A 110 -18.03 -9.04 10.72
N HIS A 111 -18.13 -10.33 10.41
CA HIS A 111 -17.06 -11.13 9.85
C HIS A 111 -17.18 -11.14 8.32
N ILE A 112 -16.23 -10.51 7.65
CA ILE A 112 -16.28 -10.24 6.20
C ILE A 112 -15.12 -10.94 5.52
N LYS A 113 -15.40 -11.65 4.43
CA LYS A 113 -14.36 -12.18 3.54
C LYS A 113 -14.06 -11.18 2.43
N LEU A 114 -12.82 -10.76 2.33
CA LEU A 114 -12.34 -9.86 1.30
C LEU A 114 -11.34 -10.58 0.39
N LEU A 115 -11.68 -10.68 -0.89
CA LEU A 115 -10.71 -11.03 -1.92
C LEU A 115 -9.80 -9.81 -2.11
N ALA A 116 -8.68 -9.79 -1.39
CA ALA A 116 -7.76 -8.66 -1.38
C ALA A 116 -7.05 -8.51 -2.75
N ASP A 117 -6.92 -7.27 -3.22
CA ASP A 117 -6.18 -6.98 -4.46
C ASP A 117 -4.68 -7.23 -4.28
N ASN A 118 -4.18 -6.96 -3.07
CA ASN A 118 -2.79 -7.22 -2.71
C ASN A 118 -2.67 -8.56 -1.98
N SER A 119 -2.18 -9.57 -2.69
CA SER A 119 -1.95 -10.91 -2.16
C SER A 119 -0.91 -10.96 -1.03
N SER A 120 -0.09 -9.91 -0.83
CA SER A 120 0.86 -9.87 0.29
C SER A 120 0.18 -9.76 1.66
N LEU A 121 -1.12 -9.48 1.70
CA LEU A 121 -1.94 -9.47 2.93
C LEU A 121 -2.49 -10.86 3.28
N ILE A 122 -2.28 -11.85 2.41
CA ILE A 122 -2.80 -13.21 2.56
C ILE A 122 -1.66 -14.11 3.04
N ASN A 123 -1.90 -14.87 4.11
CA ASN A 123 -0.96 -15.86 4.60
C ASN A 123 -1.46 -17.29 4.39
N GLN A 124 -0.63 -18.27 4.78
CA GLN A 124 -0.95 -19.69 4.59
C GLN A 124 -2.21 -20.14 5.36
N ALA A 125 -2.50 -19.53 6.50
CA ALA A 125 -3.70 -19.81 7.28
C ALA A 125 -4.95 -19.24 6.60
N ASN A 126 -4.89 -18.03 6.01
CA ASN A 126 -5.98 -17.53 5.16
C ASN A 126 -6.26 -18.51 4.01
N ILE A 127 -5.22 -18.98 3.31
CA ILE A 127 -5.39 -19.95 2.20
C ILE A 127 -6.06 -21.24 2.68
N LYS A 128 -5.64 -21.76 3.82
CA LYS A 128 -6.09 -23.07 4.31
C LYS A 128 -7.48 -23.03 4.95
N PHE A 129 -7.79 -21.97 5.68
CA PHE A 129 -8.97 -21.92 6.54
C PHE A 129 -10.00 -20.89 6.09
N GLU A 130 -9.59 -19.92 5.27
CA GLU A 130 -10.41 -18.78 4.84
C GLU A 130 -10.48 -18.65 3.32
N ASN A 131 -10.26 -19.74 2.60
CA ASN A 131 -10.33 -19.82 1.13
C ASN A 131 -9.43 -18.81 0.41
N GLY A 132 -8.36 -18.34 1.06
CA GLY A 132 -7.44 -17.33 0.52
C GLY A 132 -7.92 -15.89 0.68
N ASP A 133 -9.04 -15.66 1.36
CA ASP A 133 -9.56 -14.31 1.61
C ASP A 133 -8.93 -13.69 2.86
N LEU A 134 -8.79 -12.37 2.84
CA LEU A 134 -8.48 -11.56 4.02
C LEU A 134 -9.75 -11.45 4.87
N VAL A 135 -9.62 -11.68 6.17
CA VAL A 135 -10.73 -11.49 7.11
C VAL A 135 -10.82 -10.02 7.49
N LEU A 136 -12.02 -9.45 7.51
CA LEU A 136 -12.24 -8.13 8.09
C LEU A 136 -13.26 -8.25 9.23
N GLU A 137 -12.99 -7.55 10.33
CA GLU A 137 -13.85 -7.54 11.52
C GLU A 137 -14.30 -6.10 11.82
N ALA A 138 -15.56 -5.81 11.48
CA ALA A 138 -16.21 -4.57 11.89
C ALA A 138 -16.86 -4.80 13.27
N ILE A 139 -16.20 -4.31 14.31
CA ILE A 139 -16.56 -4.66 15.68
C ILE A 139 -17.87 -4.00 16.15
N CYS A 140 -18.61 -4.69 17.01
CA CYS A 140 -19.78 -4.17 17.73
C CYS A 140 -20.85 -3.51 16.84
N GLN A 141 -21.03 -4.01 15.61
CA GLN A 141 -22.03 -3.49 14.65
C GLN A 141 -23.41 -4.14 14.81
N ASN A 142 -23.50 -5.24 15.56
CA ASN A 142 -24.70 -6.05 15.72
C ASN A 142 -24.91 -6.44 17.19
N THR A 143 -26.07 -7.03 17.48
CA THR A 143 -26.38 -7.53 18.82
C THR A 143 -25.46 -8.70 19.20
N VAL A 144 -24.79 -8.55 20.34
CA VAL A 144 -24.03 -9.62 21.00
C VAL A 144 -24.98 -10.77 21.37
N SER A 145 -24.63 -12.00 20.99
CA SER A 145 -25.42 -13.20 21.34
C SER A 145 -24.69 -14.22 22.19
N ARG A 146 -23.38 -14.05 22.44
CA ARG A 146 -22.60 -14.91 23.35
C ARG A 146 -22.25 -14.19 24.65
N SER A 147 -22.53 -14.83 25.78
CA SER A 147 -22.32 -14.26 27.12
C SER A 147 -20.87 -13.91 27.42
N GLU A 148 -19.93 -14.64 26.82
CA GLU A 148 -18.51 -14.52 27.07
C GLU A 148 -17.94 -13.21 26.54
N VAL A 149 -18.63 -12.50 25.62
CA VAL A 149 -18.23 -11.12 25.23
C VAL A 149 -18.10 -10.22 26.46
N GLY A 150 -18.94 -10.45 27.47
CA GLY A 150 -19.07 -9.56 28.60
C GLY A 150 -19.42 -8.15 28.11
N SER A 151 -18.68 -7.16 28.59
CA SER A 151 -18.90 -5.75 28.33
C SER A 151 -18.10 -5.18 27.16
N ALA A 152 -17.51 -6.02 26.28
CA ALA A 152 -16.62 -5.50 25.23
C ALA A 152 -17.33 -4.48 24.32
N CYS A 153 -18.60 -4.72 23.97
CA CYS A 153 -19.39 -3.80 23.16
C CYS A 153 -20.21 -2.77 23.96
N ASP A 154 -20.04 -2.70 25.29
CA ASP A 154 -20.78 -1.73 26.11
C ASP A 154 -20.34 -0.31 25.79
N ASN A 155 -21.31 0.61 25.66
CA ASN A 155 -21.10 2.02 25.35
C ASN A 155 -20.28 2.28 24.05
N PHE A 156 -20.30 1.33 23.11
CA PHE A 156 -19.69 1.53 21.79
C PHE A 156 -20.37 2.69 21.06
N ASN A 157 -19.62 3.77 20.82
CA ASN A 157 -20.13 5.03 20.27
C ASN A 157 -19.56 5.35 18.88
N HIS A 158 -18.80 4.42 18.28
CA HIS A 158 -18.36 4.57 16.90
C HIS A 158 -19.58 4.51 15.96
N PRO A 159 -19.66 5.37 14.93
CA PRO A 159 -20.75 5.30 13.96
C PRO A 159 -20.88 3.92 13.34
N ALA A 160 -22.12 3.51 13.05
CA ALA A 160 -22.39 2.30 12.30
C ALA A 160 -21.68 2.39 10.93
N LEU A 161 -20.89 1.37 10.61
CA LEU A 161 -20.23 1.26 9.32
C LEU A 161 -21.26 0.84 8.27
N SER A 162 -21.36 1.62 7.20
CA SER A 162 -22.16 1.26 6.03
C SER A 162 -21.40 0.23 5.19
N ILE A 163 -21.45 -1.04 5.58
CA ILE A 163 -20.77 -2.14 4.87
C ILE A 163 -21.36 -2.27 3.45
N PRO A 164 -20.56 -2.07 2.38
CA PRO A 164 -21.03 -2.30 1.01
C PRO A 164 -21.47 -3.75 0.78
N PRO A 165 -22.41 -4.02 -0.14
CA PRO A 165 -22.91 -5.37 -0.38
C PRO A 165 -21.83 -6.31 -0.93
N VAL A 166 -22.08 -7.62 -0.83
CA VAL A 166 -21.25 -8.65 -1.46
C VAL A 166 -21.11 -8.35 -2.96
N GLY A 167 -19.87 -8.46 -3.46
CA GLY A 167 -19.51 -8.11 -4.84
C GLY A 167 -18.99 -6.69 -5.02
N SER A 168 -19.15 -5.79 -4.05
CA SER A 168 -18.55 -4.45 -4.10
C SER A 168 -17.02 -4.52 -4.00
N HIS A 169 -16.34 -3.72 -4.82
CA HIS A 169 -14.94 -3.37 -4.64
C HIS A 169 -14.85 -2.27 -3.60
N VAL A 170 -14.00 -2.44 -2.59
CA VAL A 170 -13.94 -1.54 -1.43
C VAL A 170 -12.51 -1.13 -1.12
N THR A 171 -12.40 0.03 -0.48
CA THR A 171 -11.24 0.40 0.33
C THR A 171 -11.59 0.21 1.81
N VAL A 172 -10.70 -0.40 2.57
CA VAL A 172 -10.87 -0.68 3.99
C VAL A 172 -9.64 -0.23 4.76
N THR A 173 -9.83 0.49 5.86
CA THR A 173 -8.75 0.97 6.73
C THR A 173 -8.92 0.41 8.14
N GLY A 174 -7.84 -0.09 8.73
CA GLY A 174 -7.84 -0.65 10.09
C GLY A 174 -6.50 -1.24 10.49
N SER A 175 -6.46 -1.88 11.66
CA SER A 175 -5.26 -2.57 12.14
C SER A 175 -5.11 -3.94 11.45
N TYR A 176 -3.93 -4.24 10.93
CA TYR A 176 -3.60 -5.53 10.33
C TYR A 176 -2.98 -6.45 11.39
N VAL A 177 -3.62 -7.58 11.63
CA VAL A 177 -3.32 -8.47 12.75
C VAL A 177 -3.30 -9.93 12.32
N LEU A 178 -2.71 -10.79 13.15
CA LEU A 178 -2.86 -12.24 13.07
C LEU A 178 -3.69 -12.72 14.26
N ASP A 179 -4.73 -13.51 14.03
CA ASP A 179 -5.53 -14.10 15.11
C ASP A 179 -4.90 -15.42 15.59
N THR A 180 -4.20 -15.35 16.72
CA THR A 180 -3.46 -16.49 17.28
C THR A 180 -4.36 -17.61 17.80
N ARG A 181 -5.65 -17.35 18.07
CA ARG A 181 -6.62 -18.38 18.47
C ARG A 181 -7.25 -19.06 17.26
N ASN A 182 -7.25 -18.41 16.12
CA ASN A 182 -7.85 -18.88 14.89
C ASN A 182 -6.79 -19.20 13.81
N ASN A 183 -5.87 -20.10 14.16
CA ASN A 183 -4.84 -20.62 13.24
C ASN A 183 -3.86 -19.56 12.67
N ASN A 184 -3.80 -18.35 13.24
CA ASN A 184 -2.99 -17.23 12.75
C ASN A 184 -3.36 -16.74 11.35
N TRP A 185 -4.62 -16.84 10.91
CA TRP A 185 -5.02 -16.13 9.69
C TRP A 185 -4.89 -14.62 9.88
N ALA A 186 -4.64 -13.92 8.79
CA ALA A 186 -4.52 -12.47 8.78
C ALA A 186 -5.89 -11.80 8.70
N GLU A 187 -6.04 -10.69 9.44
CA GLU A 187 -7.27 -9.91 9.49
C GLU A 187 -6.98 -8.40 9.42
N ILE A 188 -7.96 -7.61 8.97
CA ILE A 188 -8.09 -6.21 9.38
C ILE A 188 -9.10 -6.16 10.53
N HIS A 189 -8.58 -5.98 11.74
CA HIS A 189 -9.34 -6.03 12.99
C HIS A 189 -8.70 -5.09 14.03
N PRO A 190 -9.42 -4.06 14.51
CA PRO A 190 -10.74 -3.62 14.06
C PRO A 190 -10.67 -2.80 12.76
N ILE A 191 -11.75 -2.81 11.98
CA ILE A 191 -11.96 -1.86 10.87
C ILE A 191 -12.30 -0.48 11.43
N THR A 192 -11.59 0.55 10.99
CA THR A 192 -11.93 1.97 11.21
C THR A 192 -12.91 2.48 10.16
N SER A 193 -12.67 2.17 8.89
CA SER A 193 -13.54 2.63 7.81
C SER A 193 -13.57 1.64 6.65
N ILE A 194 -14.69 1.64 5.94
CA ILE A 194 -14.89 0.87 4.72
C ILE A 194 -15.80 1.66 3.79
N ALA A 195 -15.45 1.71 2.51
CA ALA A 195 -16.24 2.40 1.49
C ALA A 195 -16.11 1.69 0.15
N ALA A 196 -17.18 1.69 -0.64
CA ALA A 196 -17.13 1.25 -2.02
C ALA A 196 -16.22 2.18 -2.84
N ILE A 197 -15.46 1.61 -3.76
CA ILE A 197 -14.64 2.32 -4.74
C ILE A 197 -15.05 1.92 -6.16
N PRO A 198 -14.84 2.80 -7.16
CA PRO A 198 -15.25 2.55 -8.55
C PRO A 198 -14.60 1.32 -9.20
#